data_AF-A0A2V6WTK4-F1
#
_entry.id   AF-A0A2V6WTK4-F1
#
_cell.length_a   1.000
_cell.length_b   1.000
_cell.length_c   1.000
_cell.angle_alpha   90.00
_cell.angle_beta   90.00
_cell.angle_gamma   90.00
#
_symmetry.space_group_name_H-M   'P 1'
#
loop_
_entity.id
_entity.type
_entity.pdbx_description
1 polymer ?
#
loop_
_entity_poly.entity_id
_entity_poly.type
_entity_poly.pdbx_seq_one_letter_code
_entity_poly.pdbx_strand_id
1 'polypeptide(L)' 'VQNNYGDYEVLRMAAAPREIRVHMVPGNFDEPLGGVGEPGVPPIAPALCNAIFAATGKRIRSLPIHDQLKTA' A
#
# COMPACT_ATOMS: atom_id res chain seq x y z
N VAL A 1 18.42 1.07 -15.07
CA VAL A 1 18.24 2.54 -14.96
C VAL A 1 16.79 2.84 -15.27
N GLN A 2 16.10 3.63 -14.46
CA GLN A 2 14.73 4.09 -14.73
C GLN A 2 14.82 5.43 -15.46
N ASN A 3 14.41 5.52 -16.73
CA ASN A 3 14.64 6.69 -17.58
C ASN A 3 13.35 7.47 -17.89
N ASN A 4 12.19 6.81 -17.89
CA ASN A 4 10.88 7.47 -18.07
C ASN A 4 9.76 6.72 -17.30
N TYR A 5 8.52 7.21 -17.36
CA TYR A 5 7.32 6.60 -16.77
C TYR A 5 6.97 5.20 -17.33
N GLY A 6 7.63 4.77 -18.39
CA GLY A 6 7.58 3.39 -18.88
C GLY A 6 8.47 2.44 -18.07
N ASP A 7 9.57 2.95 -17.52
CA ASP A 7 10.58 2.14 -16.81
C ASP A 7 10.40 2.21 -15.29
N TYR A 8 9.75 3.26 -14.79
CA TYR A 8 9.33 3.37 -13.40
C TYR A 8 7.93 2.81 -13.25
N GLU A 9 7.81 1.65 -12.62
CA GLU A 9 6.52 1.01 -12.41
C GLU A 9 5.70 1.76 -11.36
N VAL A 10 4.71 2.51 -11.84
CA VAL A 10 3.61 3.04 -11.03
C VAL A 10 2.39 2.14 -11.15
N LEU A 11 1.57 2.09 -10.10
CA LEU A 11 0.30 1.38 -10.14
C LEU A 11 -0.56 1.94 -11.30
N ARG A 12 -1.04 1.04 -12.17
CA ARG A 12 -1.98 1.35 -13.25
C ARG A 12 -3.39 0.94 -12.85
N MET A 13 -4.40 1.49 -13.52
CA MET A 13 -5.82 1.19 -13.22
C MET A 13 -6.13 -0.31 -13.20
N ALA A 14 -5.53 -1.10 -14.09
CA ALA A 14 -5.75 -2.54 -14.17
C ALA A 14 -5.20 -3.32 -12.95
N ALA A 15 -4.24 -2.76 -12.22
CA ALA A 15 -3.64 -3.37 -11.03
C ALA A 15 -4.28 -2.86 -9.72
N ALA A 16 -5.17 -1.87 -9.78
CA ALA A 16 -5.85 -1.38 -8.60
C ALA A 16 -6.84 -2.42 -8.06
N PRO A 17 -7.08 -2.46 -6.73
CA PRO A 17 -8.16 -3.26 -6.16
C PRO A 17 -9.49 -2.90 -6.81
N ARG A 18 -10.33 -3.91 -7.07
CA ARG A 18 -11.69 -3.70 -7.60
C ARG A 18 -12.60 -2.92 -6.65
N GLU A 19 -12.28 -2.96 -5.35
CA GLU A 19 -13.04 -2.34 -4.29
C GLU A 19 -12.09 -1.70 -3.28
N ILE A 20 -12.38 -0.46 -2.89
CA ILE A 20 -11.67 0.29 -1.86
C ILE A 20 -12.73 0.83 -0.91
N ARG A 21 -12.65 0.48 0.37
CA ARG A 21 -13.53 0.99 1.42
C ARG A 21 -12.78 2.01 2.27
N VAL A 22 -13.38 3.18 2.45
CA VAL A 22 -12.85 4.26 3.30
C VAL A 22 -13.81 4.46 4.46
N HIS A 23 -13.28 4.38 5.67
CA HIS A 23 -14.03 4.56 6.90
C HIS A 23 -13.55 5.83 7.58
N MET A 24 -14.44 6.81 7.74
CA MET A 24 -14.14 8.02 8.50
C MET A 24 -14.32 7.72 9.98
N VAL A 25 -13.26 7.87 10.75
CA VAL A 25 -13.34 7.77 12.20
C VAL A 25 -14.02 9.03 12.73
N PRO A 26 -15.06 8.92 13.59
CA PRO A 26 -15.68 10.10 14.20
C PRO A 26 -14.65 10.93 14.97
N GLY A 27 -14.69 12.25 14.78
CA GLY A 27 -13.83 13.20 15.48
C GLY A 27 -14.65 14.24 16.24
N ASN A 28 -13.95 15.04 17.05
CA ASN A 28 -14.51 16.25 17.64
C ASN A 28 -14.46 17.39 16.61
N PHE A 29 -15.63 17.90 16.18
CA PHE A 29 -15.70 18.97 15.19
C PHE A 29 -15.56 20.37 15.79
N ASP A 30 -15.48 20.48 17.12
CA ASP A 30 -15.18 21.74 17.82
C ASP A 30 -13.66 22.05 17.84
N GLU A 31 -12.83 21.14 17.33
CA GLU A 31 -11.38 21.29 17.20
C GLU A 31 -10.97 21.58 15.74
N PRO A 32 -9.82 22.24 15.51
CA PRO A 32 -9.29 22.43 14.16
C PRO A 32 -9.07 21.10 13.45
N LEU A 33 -9.48 21.03 12.18
CA LEU A 33 -9.29 19.84 11.36
C LEU A 33 -7.80 19.57 11.11
N GLY A 34 -7.40 18.31 11.28
CA GLY A 34 -6.08 17.81 10.93
C GLY A 34 -5.92 17.50 9.44
N GLY A 35 -4.69 17.15 9.03
CA GLY A 35 -4.40 16.72 7.66
C GLY A 35 -4.89 15.30 7.37
N VAL A 36 -5.49 15.10 6.19
CA VAL A 36 -6.02 13.78 5.74
C VAL A 36 -5.27 13.20 4.52
N GLY A 37 -4.44 14.00 3.84
CA GLY A 37 -3.79 13.59 2.59
C GLY A 37 -2.73 12.49 2.76
N GLU A 38 -1.86 12.62 3.76
CA GLU A 38 -0.75 11.69 4.00
C GLU A 38 -1.10 10.46 4.86
N PRO A 39 -1.98 10.51 5.89
CA PRO A 39 -2.22 9.39 6.80
C PRO A 39 -2.60 8.06 6.14
N GLY A 40 -3.24 8.11 4.97
CA GLY A 40 -3.63 6.91 4.22
C GLY A 40 -2.45 6.17 3.56
N VAL A 41 -1.31 6.83 3.32
CA VAL A 41 -0.20 6.26 2.53
C VAL A 41 0.70 5.31 3.35
N PRO A 42 1.24 5.71 4.53
CA PRO A 42 2.17 4.87 5.29
C PRO A 42 1.65 3.47 5.65
N PRO A 43 0.36 3.27 6.01
CA PRO A 43 -0.14 1.96 6.42
C PRO A 43 -0.22 0.92 5.29
N ILE A 44 -0.22 1.34 4.02
CA ILE A 44 -0.49 0.44 2.87
C ILE A 44 0.57 -0.65 2.76
N ALA A 45 1.85 -0.28 2.71
CA ALA A 45 2.95 -1.23 2.51
C ALA A 45 3.04 -2.31 3.62
N PRO A 46 3.03 -1.97 4.93
CA PRO A 46 3.06 -2.99 5.97
C PRO A 46 1.78 -3.83 6.02
N ALA A 47 0.59 -3.26 5.74
CA ALA A 47 -0.65 -4.02 5.67
C ALA A 47 -0.60 -5.09 4.57
N LEU A 48 -0.11 -4.72 3.38
CA LEU A 48 0.07 -5.67 2.27
C LEU A 48 1.12 -6.75 2.60
N CYS A 49 2.26 -6.38 3.19
CA CYS A 49 3.28 -7.34 3.60
C CYS A 49 2.76 -8.33 4.67
N ASN A 50 1.92 -7.86 5.60
CA ASN A 50 1.28 -8.71 6.59
C ASN A 50 0.26 -9.66 5.95
N ALA A 51 -0.52 -9.19 4.97
CA ALA A 51 -1.45 -10.04 4.23
C ALA A 51 -0.72 -11.14 3.44
N ILE A 52 0.40 -10.80 2.79
CA ILE A 52 1.27 -11.77 2.12
C ILE A 52 1.81 -12.81 3.10
N PHE A 53 2.31 -12.37 4.27
CA PHE A 53 2.78 -13.28 5.32
C PHE A 53 1.65 -14.21 5.80
N ALA A 54 0.46 -13.67 6.03
CA ALA A 54 -0.69 -14.47 6.45
C ALA A 54 -1.08 -15.53 5.40
N ALA A 55 -1.00 -15.18 4.11
CA ALA A 55 -1.35 -16.08 3.01
C ALA A 55 -0.27 -17.11 2.66
N THR A 56 1.01 -16.81 2.90
CA THR A 56 2.14 -17.59 2.35
C THR A 56 3.17 -18.06 3.38
N GLY A 57 3.15 -17.51 4.60
CA GLY A 57 4.22 -17.69 5.61
C GLY A 57 5.52 -16.94 5.29
N LYS A 58 5.68 -16.35 4.09
CA LYS A 58 6.88 -15.61 3.70
C LYS A 58 6.81 -14.18 4.23
N ARG A 59 7.82 -13.77 5.02
CA ARG A 59 7.88 -12.44 5.62
C ARG A 59 8.77 -11.50 4.81
N ILE A 60 8.18 -10.46 4.23
CA ILE A 60 8.88 -9.44 3.44
C ILE A 60 9.24 -8.24 4.35
N ARG A 61 10.50 -7.81 4.28
CA ARG A 61 11.02 -6.66 5.06
C ARG A 61 11.75 -5.61 4.20
N SER A 62 11.93 -5.88 2.92
CA SER A 62 12.55 -4.99 1.95
C SER A 62 11.59 -4.77 0.81
N LEU A 63 11.37 -3.50 0.45
CA LEU A 63 10.52 -3.09 -0.65
C LEU A 63 11.42 -2.72 -1.86
N PRO A 64 10.90 -2.83 -3.10
CA PRO A 64 9.55 -3.28 -3.47
C PRO A 64 9.32 -4.80 -3.26
N ILE A 65 8.06 -5.21 -3.25
CA ILE A 65 7.68 -6.63 -3.35
C ILE A 65 7.87 -7.04 -4.80
N HIS A 66 8.76 -8.00 -5.02
CA HIS A 66 9.24 -8.45 -6.32
C HIS A 66 9.42 -9.97 -6.26
N ASP A 67 10.66 -10.45 -6.35
CA ASP A 67 10.97 -11.87 -6.50
C ASP A 67 10.95 -12.65 -5.18
N GLN A 68 10.69 -12.01 -4.04
CA GLN A 68 10.69 -12.67 -2.73
C GLN A 68 9.64 -13.79 -2.62
N LEU A 69 8.64 -13.82 -3.50
CA LEU A 69 7.58 -14.84 -3.52
C LEU A 69 7.85 -16.00 -4.48
N LYS A 70 8.83 -15.91 -5.39
CA LYS A 70 9.16 -17.00 -6.33
C LYS A 70 9.56 -18.26 -5.56
N THR A 71 9.13 -19.43 -6.04
CA THR A 71 9.62 -20.74 -5.57
C THR A 71 10.85 -21.09 -6.41
N ALA A 72 11.83 -21.74 -5.79
CA ALA A 72 13.03 -22.23 -6.48
C ALA A 72 12.68 -23.26 -7.56
#